data_AF-A0A9D5Q0P4-F1
#
_entry.id   AF-A0A9D5Q0P4-F1
#
_cell.length_a   1.000
_cell.length_b   1.000
_cell.length_c   1.000
_cell.angle_alpha   90.00
_cell.angle_beta   90.00
_cell.angle_gamma   90.00
#
_symmetry.space_group_name_H-M   'P 1'
#
loop_
_entity.id
_entity.type
_entity.pdbx_description
1 polymer ?
#
loop_
_entity_poly.entity_id
_entity_poly.type
_entity_poly.pdbx_seq_one_letter_code
_entity_poly.pdbx_strand_id
1 'polypeptide(L)' 'MKKQPEFTVHMSEDLLRQLLCLCEAEHRTLNNQMLLLVRNSVQYFERSKGRFTKEQLAKVDLTPYLPEEE' A
#
# COMPACT_ATOMS: atom_id res chain seq x y z
N MET A 1 -2.22 -4.57 -20.77
CA MET A 1 -2.48 -3.84 -19.50
C MET A 1 -1.19 -3.16 -19.09
N LYS A 2 -1.21 -1.92 -18.60
CA LYS A 2 0.01 -1.27 -18.08
C LYS A 2 0.44 -1.99 -16.80
N LYS A 3 1.73 -2.33 -16.68
CA LYS A 3 2.33 -2.87 -15.46
C LYS A 3 2.04 -1.92 -14.30
N GLN A 4 1.50 -2.44 -13.20
CA GLN A 4 1.23 -1.65 -11.99
C GLN A 4 2.44 -1.72 -11.05
N PRO A 5 2.79 -0.65 -10.34
CA PRO A 5 3.83 -0.71 -9.32
C PRO A 5 3.46 -1.69 -8.20
N GLU A 6 4.44 -2.45 -7.73
CA GLU A 6 4.29 -3.43 -6.66
C GLU A 6 5.49 -3.40 -5.70
N PHE A 7 5.28 -3.91 -4.48
CA PHE A 7 6.33 -4.08 -3.49
C PHE A 7 6.01 -5.28 -2.61
N THR A 8 7.04 -5.93 -2.06
CA THR A 8 6.89 -7.06 -1.14
C THR A 8 6.93 -6.58 0.31
N VAL A 9 6.04 -7.13 1.14
CA VAL A 9 6.02 -6.88 2.58
C VAL A 9 6.46 -8.13 3.33
N HIS A 10 7.49 -7.99 4.16
CA HIS A 10 7.90 -9.02 5.10
C HIS A 10 7.32 -8.72 6.48
N MET A 11 6.68 -9.71 7.10
CA MET A 11 6.05 -9.60 8.41
C MET A 11 6.14 -10.91 9.18
N SER A 12 5.93 -10.85 10.50
CA SER A 12 5.88 -12.06 11.33
C SER A 12 4.65 -12.90 11.00
N GLU A 13 4.75 -14.20 11.24
CA GLU A 13 3.67 -15.16 11.03
C GLU A 13 2.42 -14.80 11.85
N ASP A 14 2.59 -14.39 13.10
CA ASP A 14 1.48 -14.02 13.98
C ASP A 14 0.75 -12.76 13.49
N LEU A 15 1.47 -11.78 12.94
CA LEU A 15 0.83 -10.60 12.38
C LEU A 15 0.04 -10.95 11.11
N LEU A 16 0.58 -11.83 10.26
CA LEU A 16 -0.13 -12.30 9.07
C LEU A 16 -1.42 -13.03 9.45
N ARG A 17 -1.39 -13.89 10.48
CA ARG A 17 -2.60 -14.56 10.99
C ARG A 17 -3.66 -13.56 11.44
N GLN A 18 -3.28 -12.58 12.26
CA GLN A 18 -4.19 -11.53 12.72
C GLN A 18 -4.79 -10.74 11.55
N LEU A 19 -3.97 -10.39 10.56
CA LEU A 19 -4.41 -9.69 9.36
C LEU A 19 -5.41 -10.52 8.54
N LEU A 20 -5.19 -11.83 8.40
CA LEU A 20 -6.13 -12.71 7.69
C LEU A 20 -7.46 -12.84 8.44
N CYS A 21 -7.45 -12.96 9.77
CA CYS A 21 -8.68 -12.94 10.56
C CYS A 21 -9.47 -11.63 10.37
N LEU A 22 -8.77 -10.49 10.35
CA LEU A 22 -9.39 -9.19 10.07
C LEU A 22 -9.99 -9.15 8.65
N CYS A 23 -9.29 -9.67 7.65
CA CYS A 23 -9.78 -9.73 6.27
C CYS A 23 -11.08 -10.53 6.17
N GLU A 24 -11.15 -11.67 6.85
CA GLU A 24 -12.34 -12.52 6.89
C GLU A 24 -13.53 -11.81 7.55
N ALA A 25 -13.32 -11.23 8.73
CA ALA A 25 -14.35 -10.50 9.48
C ALA A 25 -14.93 -9.30 8.71
N GLU A 26 -14.10 -8.65 7.90
CA GLU A 26 -14.46 -7.45 7.14
C GLU A 26 -14.87 -7.76 5.69
N HIS A 27 -14.90 -9.04 5.29
CA HIS A 27 -15.18 -9.50 3.93
C HIS A 27 -14.31 -8.83 2.86
N ARG A 28 -13.01 -8.66 3.15
CA ARG A 28 -12.03 -8.06 2.23
C ARG A 28 -10.94 -9.06 1.86
N THR A 29 -10.42 -8.95 0.64
CA THR A 29 -9.19 -9.65 0.27
C THR A 29 -7.99 -9.00 0.96
N LEU A 30 -6.91 -9.76 1.14
CA LEU A 30 -5.66 -9.24 1.71
C LEU A 30 -5.16 -7.99 0.97
N ASN A 31 -5.20 -8.01 -0.37
CA ASN A 31 -4.78 -6.87 -1.18
C ASN A 31 -5.66 -5.62 -0.93
N ASN A 32 -6.99 -5.78 -0.87
CA ASN A 32 -7.90 -4.67 -0.59
C ASN A 32 -7.72 -4.12 0.83
N GLN A 33 -7.50 -4.99 1.80
CA GLN A 33 -7.19 -4.59 3.18
C GLN A 33 -5.87 -3.81 3.24
N MET A 34 -4.82 -4.27 2.56
CA MET A 34 -3.53 -3.57 2.51
C MET A 34 -3.64 -2.21 1.82
N LEU A 35 -4.35 -2.12 0.70
CA LEU A 35 -4.62 -0.84 0.02
C LEU A 35 -5.37 0.14 0.91
N LEU A 36 -6.35 -0.34 1.68
CA LEU A 36 -7.08 0.49 2.65
C LEU A 36 -6.13 1.02 3.74
N LEU A 37 -5.28 0.17 4.32
CA LEU A 37 -4.32 0.55 5.34
C LEU A 37 -3.33 1.60 4.82
N VAL A 38 -2.77 1.40 3.62
CA VAL A 38 -1.85 2.37 2.98
C VAL A 38 -2.55 3.71 2.73
N ARG A 39 -3.76 3.69 2.16
CA ARG A 39 -4.54 4.92 1.91
C ARG A 39 -4.83 5.69 3.20
N ASN A 40 -5.23 4.98 4.24
CA ASN A 40 -5.52 5.59 5.53
C ASN A 40 -4.27 6.22 6.15
N SER A 41 -3.11 5.57 6.02
CA SER A 41 -1.82 6.12 6.47
C SER A 41 -1.47 7.44 5.75
N VAL A 42 -1.55 7.45 4.41
CA VAL A 42 -1.31 8.66 3.60
C VAL A 42 -2.26 9.78 3.99
N GLN A 43 -3.57 9.50 4.06
CA GLN A 43 -4.58 10.50 4.42
C GLN A 43 -4.37 11.07 5.82
N TYR A 44 -3.97 10.22 6.79
CA TYR A 44 -3.66 10.67 8.14
C TYR A 44 -2.46 11.63 8.15
N PHE A 45 -1.39 11.31 7.42
CA PHE A 45 -0.25 12.21 7.26
C PHE A 45 -0.67 13.54 6.63
N GLU A 46 -1.43 13.50 5.53
CA GLU A 46 -1.84 14.71 4.82
C GLU A 46 -2.72 15.65 5.68
N ARG A 47 -3.56 15.07 6.55
CA ARG A 47 -4.37 15.84 7.51
C ARG A 47 -3.54 16.50 8.61
N SER A 48 -2.43 15.88 9.01
CA SER A 48 -1.63 16.32 10.16
C SER A 48 -0.42 17.19 9.78
N LYS A 49 0.16 16.99 8.58
CA LYS A 49 1.40 17.64 8.12
C LYS A 49 1.23 18.44 6.82
N GLY A 50 0.06 18.37 6.18
CA GLY A 50 -0.21 19.02 4.90
C GLY A 50 -0.18 18.02 3.74
N ARG A 51 -0.90 18.35 2.67
CA ARG A 51 -1.07 17.50 1.48
C ARG A 51 0.20 17.47 0.63
N PHE A 52 0.43 16.34 -0.03
CA PHE A 52 1.49 16.25 -1.03
C PHE A 52 1.12 17.08 -2.26
N THR A 53 2.03 17.94 -2.72
CA THR A 53 1.83 18.69 -3.97
C THR A 53 2.14 17.82 -5.18
N LYS A 54 1.63 18.21 -6.35
CA LYS A 54 1.92 17.49 -7.60
C LYS A 54 3.42 17.47 -7.90
N GLU A 55 4.12 18.56 -7.59
CA GLU A 55 5.56 18.69 -7.80
C GLU A 55 6.36 17.79 -6.86
N GLN A 56 5.88 17.53 -5.64
CA GLN A 56 6.51 16.58 -4.73
C GLN A 56 6.33 15.15 -5.23
N LEU A 57 5.10 14.79 -5.62
CA LEU A 57 4.78 13.46 -6.13
C LEU A 57 5.53 13.14 -7.43
N ALA A 58 5.66 14.11 -8.34
CA ALA A 58 6.35 13.93 -9.62
C ALA A 58 7.87 13.68 -9.49
N LYS A 59 8.46 13.98 -8.33
CA LYS A 59 9.88 13.71 -8.06
C LYS A 59 10.15 12.29 -7.58
N VAL A 60 9.11 11.52 -7.25
CA VAL A 60 9.24 10.15 -6.77
C VAL A 60 9.44 9.22 -7.97
N ASP A 61 10.60 8.58 -8.04
CA ASP A 61 10.88 7.55 -9.06
C ASP A 61 10.17 6.25 -8.69
N LEU A 62 9.35 5.75 -9.63
CA LEU A 62 8.60 4.51 -9.47
C LEU A 62 9.28 3.32 -10.15
N THR A 63 10.36 3.54 -10.91
CA THR A 63 11.06 2.49 -11.67
C THR A 63 11.42 1.27 -10.82
N PRO A 64 11.92 1.41 -9.56
CA PRO A 64 12.25 0.26 -8.72
C PRO A 64 11.07 -0.62 -8.31
N TYR A 65 9.85 -0.11 -8.47
CA TYR A 65 8.61 -0.79 -8.09
C TYR A 65 7.86 -1.33 -9.30
N LEU A 66 8.37 -1.13 -10.52
CA LEU A 66 7.77 -1.74 -11.70
C LEU A 66 8.19 -3.21 -11.78
N PRO A 67 7.26 -4.14 -12.07
CA PRO A 67 7.61 -5.55 -12.20
C PRO A 67 8.58 -5.75 -13.37
N GLU A 68 9.58 -6.61 -13.17
CA GLU A 68 10.59 -6.96 -14.19
C GLU A 68 9.92 -7.48 -15.49
N GLU A 69 10.52 -7.20 -16.65
CA GLU A 69 10.09 -7.82 -17.91
C GLU A 69 10.59 -9.26 -17.94
N GLU A 70 9.69 -10.22 -17.73
CA GLU A 70 9.91 -11.63 -18.06
C GLU A 70 10.07 -11.83 -19.58
#